data_AF-A0ABD0NAI1-F1
#
_entry.id   AF-A0ABD0NAI1-F1
#
_cell.length_a   1.000
_cell.length_b   1.000
_cell.length_c   1.000
_cell.angle_alpha   90.00
_cell.angle_beta   90.00
_cell.angle_gamma   90.00
#
_symmetry.space_group_name_H-M   'P 1'
#
loop_
_entity.id
_entity.type
_entity.pdbx_description
1 polymer ?
#
loop_
_entity_poly.entity_id
_entity_poly.type
_entity_poly.pdbx_seq_one_letter_code
_entity_poly.pdbx_strand_id
1 'polypeptide(L)' 'VSLDSRVREVINRRMQDPTPHIFEDAQLQIYTLMHRDSYPRFLNSSVYRSL' A
#
# COMPACT_ATOMS: atom_id res chain seq x y z
N VAL A 1 -2.88 -6.67 -4.75
CA VAL A 1 -2.59 -5.97 -3.49
C VAL A 1 -3.66 -6.31 -2.46
N SER A 2 -3.28 -6.72 -1.25
CA SER A 2 -4.23 -7.02 -0.17
C SER A 2 -4.76 -5.72 0.41
N LEU A 3 -5.79 -5.17 -0.22
CA LEU A 3 -6.55 -4.04 0.30
C LEU A 3 -7.77 -4.59 1.04
N ASP A 4 -8.06 -4.00 2.19
CA ASP A 4 -9.29 -4.31 2.92
C ASP A 4 -10.51 -4.03 2.01
N SER A 5 -11.50 -4.92 2.04
CA SER A 5 -12.67 -4.85 1.15
C SER A 5 -13.41 -3.51 1.26
N ARG A 6 -13.42 -2.89 2.44
CA ARG A 6 -14.01 -1.56 2.68
C ARG A 6 -13.24 -0.46 1.96
N VAL A 7 -11.91 -0.51 1.96
CA VAL A 7 -11.05 0.47 1.28
C VAL A 7 -11.26 0.37 -0.24
N ARG A 8 -11.37 -0.85 -0.77
CA ARG A 8 -11.64 -1.08 -2.20
C ARG A 8 -13.01 -0.52 -2.62
N GLU A 9 -14.03 -0.66 -1.80
CA GLU A 9 -15.37 -0.14 -2.09
C GLU A 9 -15.40 1.40 -2.09
N VAL A 10 -14.72 2.04 -1.15
CA VAL A 10 -14.58 3.50 -1.11
C VAL A 10 -13.91 4.05 -2.35
N ILE A 11 -12.81 3.41 -2.80
CA ILE A 11 -12.12 3.80 -4.04
C ILE A 11 -13.05 3.64 -5.24
N ASN A 12 -13.76 2.53 -5.36
CA ASN A 12 -14.69 2.29 -6.47
C ASN A 12 -15.81 3.33 -6.55
N ARG A 13 -16.28 3.84 -5.41
CA ARG A 13 -17.26 4.94 -5.38
C ARG A 13 -16.61 6.28 -5.78
N ARG A 14 -15.40 6.57 -5.29
CA ARG A 14 -14.64 7.79 -5.62
C ARG A 14 -14.16 7.83 -7.08
N MET A 15 -14.08 6.69 -7.77
CA MET A 15 -13.75 6.60 -9.20
C MET A 15 -14.78 7.27 -10.11
N GLN A 16 -16.00 7.53 -9.64
CA GLN A 16 -17.03 8.22 -10.42
C GLN A 16 -16.71 9.71 -10.62
N ASP A 17 -15.95 10.31 -9.71
CA ASP A 17 -15.41 11.68 -9.81
C ASP A 17 -13.96 11.68 -9.28
N PRO A 18 -12.99 11.29 -10.11
CA PRO A 18 -11.64 11.04 -9.66
C PRO A 18 -10.93 12.34 -9.24
N THR A 19 -10.54 12.41 -7.98
CA THR A 19 -9.62 13.42 -7.46
C THR A 19 -8.19 12.88 -7.38
N PRO A 20 -7.17 13.74 -7.33
CA PRO A 20 -5.78 13.30 -7.11
C PRO A 20 -5.57 12.44 -5.85
N HIS A 21 -6.51 12.51 -4.90
CA HIS A 21 -6.43 11.90 -3.58
C HIS A 21 -7.23 10.59 -3.46
N ILE A 22 -7.82 10.06 -4.55
CA ILE A 22 -8.72 8.88 -4.45
C ILE A 22 -8.06 7.63 -3.85
N PHE A 23 -6.73 7.54 -3.92
CA PHE A 23 -5.97 6.39 -3.45
C PHE A 23 -5.23 6.62 -2.13
N GLU A 24 -5.33 7.79 -1.48
CA GLU A 24 -4.53 8.09 -0.28
C GLU A 24 -4.71 7.06 0.84
N ASP A 25 -5.96 6.69 1.11
CA ASP A 25 -6.30 5.70 2.14
C ASP A 25 -5.69 4.32 1.80
N ALA A 26 -5.74 3.94 0.52
CA ALA A 26 -5.17 2.70 0.01
C ALA A 26 -3.63 2.72 0.10
N GLN A 27 -3.03 3.85 -0.26
CA GLN A 27 -1.59 4.05 -0.25
C GLN A 27 -1.05 3.98 1.17
N LEU A 28 -1.73 4.61 2.15
CA LEU A 28 -1.34 4.52 3.55
C LEU A 28 -1.43 3.09 4.08
N GLN A 29 -2.48 2.35 3.71
CA GLN A 29 -2.64 0.95 4.11
C GLN A 29 -1.51 0.06 3.54
N ILE A 30 -1.22 0.20 2.25
CA ILE A 30 -0.14 -0.56 1.59
C ILE A 30 1.22 -0.17 2.15
N TYR A 31 1.49 1.12 2.35
CA TYR A 31 2.71 1.60 2.99
C TYR A 31 2.89 0.97 4.38
N THR A 32 1.85 0.99 5.21
CA THR A 32 1.90 0.41 6.56
C THR A 32 2.17 -1.10 6.51
N LEU A 33 1.54 -1.81 5.58
CA LEU A 33 1.77 -3.25 5.38
C LEU A 33 3.21 -3.54 4.94
N MET A 34 3.71 -2.80 3.95
CA MET A 34 5.09 -2.95 3.47
C MET A 34 6.08 -2.61 4.57
N HIS A 35 5.86 -1.54 5.32
CA HIS A 35 6.75 -1.12 6.41
C HIS A 35 6.85 -2.16 7.53
N ARG A 36 5.74 -2.85 7.85
CA ARG A 36 5.70 -3.88 8.90
C ARG A 36 6.28 -5.23 8.46
N ASP A 37 6.15 -5.60 7.19
CA ASP A 37 6.50 -6.93 6.71
C ASP A 37 7.60 -6.93 5.65
N SER A 38 7.35 -6.31 4.49
CA SER A 38 8.27 -6.37 3.35
C SER A 38 9.58 -5.63 3.59
N TYR A 39 9.53 -4.47 4.25
CA TYR A 39 10.68 -3.61 4.50
C TYR A 39 11.73 -4.23 5.44
N PRO A 40 11.39 -4.74 6.64
CA PRO A 40 12.37 -5.41 7.49
C PRO A 40 12.92 -6.69 6.85
N ARG A 41 12.13 -7.40 6.03
CA ARG A 41 12.62 -8.55 5.25
C ARG A 41 13.63 -8.12 4.18
N PHE A 42 13.36 -7.00 3.50
CA PHE A 42 14.30 -6.43 2.52
C PHE A 42 15.64 -6.05 3.16
N LEU A 43 15.62 -5.33 4.28
CA LEU A 43 16.85 -4.95 4.99
C LEU A 43 17.68 -6.16 5.47
N ASN A 44 17.01 -7.27 5.79
CA ASN A 44 17.68 -8.51 6.17
C ASN A 44 18.14 -9.38 4.99
N SER A 45 17.65 -9.10 3.77
CA SER A 45 17.96 -9.91 2.59
C SER A 45 19.41 -9.77 2.15
N SER A 46 19.92 -10.80 1.44
CA SER A 46 21.24 -10.74 0.82
C SER A 46 21.35 -9.60 -0.19
N VAL A 47 20.27 -9.30 -0.91
CA VAL A 47 20.20 -8.21 -1.89
C VAL A 47 20.63 -6.88 -1.27
N TYR A 48 20.03 -6.52 -0.13
CA TYR A 48 20.39 -5.29 0.57
C TYR A 48 21.79 -5.36 1.19
N ARG A 49 22.16 -6.50 1.76
CA ARG A 49 23.49 -6.69 2.40
C ARG A 49 24.66 -6.69 1.41
N SER A 50 24.38 -6.88 0.12
CA SER A 50 25.39 -6.84 -0.96
C SER A 50 25.51 -5.49 -1.67
N LEU A 51 24.75 -4.48 -1.24
CA LEU A 51 24.89 -3.08 -1.68
C LEU A 51 25.96 -2.37 -0.85
#